data_AF-A0A958UL01-F1
#
_entry.id   AF-A0A958UL01-F1
#
_cell.length_a   1.000
_cell.length_b   1.000
_cell.length_c   1.000
_cell.angle_alpha   90.00
_cell.angle_beta   90.00
_cell.angle_gamma   90.00
#
_symmetry.space_group_name_H-M   'P 1'
#
loop_
_entity.id
_entity.type
_entity.pdbx_description
1 polymer ?
#
loop_
_entity_poly.entity_id
_entity_poly.type
_entity_poly.pdbx_seq_one_letter_code
_entity_poly.pdbx_strand_id
1 'polypeptide(L)'
;MSENIKIHIANNFNVFLKPNSRVKKGNQRINIQFKINKNGFVDDIQAKAKYKELEKEALRVIKSLPKMTPGKNGKEPVDVLFLLPMTFKLQ
;
A
#
# COMPACT_ATOMS: atom_id res chain seq x y z
N MET A 1 3.93 2.75 13.76
CA MET A 1 3.74 3.55 12.51
C MET A 1 3.40 2.66 11.32
N SER A 2 4.15 1.58 11.08
CA SER A 2 3.84 0.59 10.04
C SER A 2 2.51 -0.14 10.26
N GLU A 3 2.09 -0.36 11.51
CA GLU A 3 0.83 -1.05 11.84
C GLU A 3 -0.42 -0.26 11.45
N ASN A 4 -0.48 1.05 11.72
CA ASN A 4 -1.63 1.88 11.33
C ASN A 4 -1.82 1.93 9.81
N ILE A 5 -0.72 1.91 9.05
CA ILE A 5 -0.77 1.83 7.59
C ILE A 5 -1.30 0.47 7.16
N LYS A 6 -0.83 -0.64 7.77
CA LYS A 6 -1.34 -1.98 7.49
C LYS A 6 -2.85 -2.08 7.79
N ILE A 7 -3.31 -1.52 8.90
CA ILE A 7 -4.73 -1.49 9.29
C ILE A 7 -5.54 -0.67 8.29
N HIS A 8 -5.08 0.54 7.93
CA HIS A 8 -5.75 1.35 6.93
C HIS A 8 -5.86 0.64 5.59
N ILE A 9 -4.77 -0.02 5.16
CA ILE A 9 -4.77 -0.79 3.93
C ILE A 9 -5.76 -1.94 4.05
N ALA A 10 -5.68 -2.77 5.09
CA ALA A 10 -6.59 -3.90 5.28
C ALA A 10 -8.07 -3.49 5.30
N ASN A 11 -8.40 -2.34 5.89
CA ASN A 11 -9.77 -1.83 5.98
C ASN A 11 -10.29 -1.23 4.67
N ASN A 12 -9.40 -0.67 3.83
CA ASN A 12 -9.78 0.01 2.60
C ASN A 12 -9.54 -0.82 1.33
N PHE A 13 -8.83 -1.95 1.46
CA PHE A 13 -8.51 -2.82 0.34
C PHE A 13 -9.73 -3.64 -0.04
N ASN A 14 -10.38 -3.27 -1.15
CA ASN A 14 -11.53 -3.98 -1.65
C ASN A 14 -11.06 -5.23 -2.40
N VAL A 15 -11.09 -6.32 -1.65
CA VAL A 15 -10.83 -7.68 -2.13
C VAL A 15 -11.93 -8.18 -3.07
N PHE A 16 -13.09 -7.51 -3.09
CA PHE A 16 -14.18 -7.73 -4.04
C PHE A 16 -13.77 -7.26 -5.43
N LEU A 17 -12.88 -8.05 -6.02
CA LEU A 17 -12.58 -7.93 -7.41
C LEU A 17 -13.86 -8.25 -8.16
N LYS A 18 -14.14 -7.43 -9.18
CA LYS A 18 -15.37 -7.50 -9.98
C LYS A 18 -15.75 -8.95 -10.33
N PRO A 19 -17.03 -9.27 -10.56
CA PRO A 19 -17.47 -10.62 -10.91
C PRO A 19 -16.66 -11.31 -12.03
N ASN A 20 -16.04 -10.52 -12.92
CA ASN A 20 -15.19 -10.99 -14.03
C ASN A 20 -13.68 -10.93 -13.73
N SER A 21 -13.30 -10.83 -12.47
CA SER A 21 -11.91 -10.81 -12.03
C SER A 21 -11.23 -12.14 -12.33
N ARG A 22 -10.01 -12.06 -12.87
CA ARG A 22 -9.21 -13.26 -13.16
C ARG A 22 -8.39 -13.73 -11.95
N VAL A 23 -8.51 -13.03 -10.82
CA VAL A 23 -7.73 -13.37 -9.63
C VAL A 23 -8.28 -14.63 -8.99
N LYS A 24 -7.41 -15.65 -8.94
CA LYS A 24 -7.73 -16.93 -8.28
C LYS A 24 -7.81 -16.77 -6.76
N LYS A 25 -8.73 -17.53 -6.14
CA LYS A 25 -8.81 -17.72 -4.69
C LYS A 25 -7.50 -18.26 -4.11
N GLY A 26 -7.27 -18.02 -2.82
CA GLY A 26 -6.07 -18.42 -2.10
C GLY A 26 -5.17 -17.24 -1.69
N ASN A 27 -3.97 -17.57 -1.23
CA ASN A 27 -3.03 -16.58 -0.72
C ASN A 27 -2.45 -15.76 -1.89
N GLN A 28 -2.70 -14.46 -1.87
CA GLN A 28 -2.12 -13.50 -2.79
C GLN A 28 -1.14 -12.61 -2.03
N ARG A 29 0.05 -12.45 -2.62
CA ARG A 29 1.09 -11.56 -2.09
C ARG A 29 1.17 -10.32 -2.98
N ILE A 30 1.17 -9.15 -2.35
CA ILE A 30 1.48 -7.87 -2.98
C ILE A 30 2.68 -7.27 -2.26
N ASN A 31 3.65 -6.80 -3.02
CA ASN A 31 4.73 -6.00 -2.50
C ASN A 31 4.46 -4.54 -2.89
N ILE A 32 4.28 -3.69 -1.89
CA ILE A 32 4.03 -2.26 -2.07
C ILE A 32 5.28 -1.51 -1.62
N GLN A 33 5.74 -0.59 -2.45
CA GLN A 33 6.81 0.34 -2.17
C GLN A 33 6.30 1.75 -2.41
N PHE A 34 6.57 2.68 -1.50
CA PHE A 34 6.23 4.09 -1.69
C PHE A 34 7.15 4.98 -0.88
N LYS A 35 7.34 6.22 -1.33
CA LYS A 35 8.13 7.23 -0.64
C LYS A 35 7.20 8.17 0.12
N ILE A 36 7.47 8.43 1.38
CA ILE A 36 6.84 9.56 2.09
C ILE A 36 7.83 10.72 2.02
N ASN A 37 7.43 11.82 1.40
CA ASN A 37 8.27 12.99 1.28
C ASN A 37 8.35 13.77 2.61
N LYS A 38 9.29 14.71 2.71
CA LYS A 38 9.44 15.62 3.87
C LYS A 38 8.20 16.44 4.24
N ASN A 39 7.23 16.57 3.33
CA ASN A 39 5.96 17.26 3.59
C ASN A 39 4.89 16.31 4.15
N GLY A 40 5.16 15.00 4.23
CA GLY A 40 4.22 14.00 4.71
C GLY A 40 3.29 13.42 3.64
N PHE A 41 3.51 13.73 2.36
CA PHE A 41 2.73 13.16 1.27
C PHE A 41 3.39 11.90 0.71
N VAL A 42 2.56 11.01 0.18
CA VAL A 42 3.01 9.77 -0.44
C VAL A 42 3.28 10.00 -1.92
N ASP A 43 4.50 9.70 -2.35
CA ASP A 43 5.01 9.79 -3.71
C ASP A 43 5.63 8.45 -4.16
N ASP A 44 5.94 8.33 -5.45
CA ASP A 44 6.64 7.18 -6.07
C ASP A 44 6.09 5.81 -5.61
N ILE A 45 4.77 5.63 -5.79
CA ILE A 45 4.08 4.42 -5.37
C ILE A 45 4.26 3.34 -6.43
N GLN A 46 4.82 2.22 -6.03
CA GLN A 46 5.03 1.04 -6.83
C GLN A 46 4.38 -0.16 -6.15
N ALA A 47 3.46 -0.84 -6.84
CA ALA A 47 2.83 -2.06 -6.36
C ALA A 47 3.16 -3.20 -7.32
N LYS A 48 3.63 -4.33 -6.78
CA LYS A 48 3.91 -5.55 -7.53
C LYS A 48 3.06 -6.69 -7.00
N ALA A 49 2.24 -7.29 -7.86
CA ALA A 49 1.39 -8.42 -7.51
C ALA A 49 1.33 -9.44 -8.64
N LYS A 50 0.80 -10.63 -8.36
CA LYS A 50 0.54 -11.65 -9.39
C LYS A 50 -0.48 -11.18 -10.44
N TYR A 51 -1.41 -10.31 -10.05
CA TYR A 51 -2.49 -9.83 -10.91
C TYR A 51 -2.54 -8.31 -10.91
N LYS A 52 -2.64 -7.70 -12.10
CA LYS A 52 -2.71 -6.23 -12.28
C LYS A 52 -3.89 -5.59 -11.54
N GLU A 53 -4.97 -6.31 -11.32
CA GLU A 53 -6.15 -5.81 -10.59
C GLU A 53 -5.80 -5.52 -9.11
N LEU A 54 -4.97 -6.37 -8.51
CA LEU A 54 -4.47 -6.19 -7.16
C LEU A 54 -3.49 -5.02 -7.05
N GLU A 55 -2.66 -4.81 -8.08
CA GLU A 55 -1.76 -3.65 -8.14
C GLU A 55 -2.55 -2.34 -8.20
N LYS A 56 -3.57 -2.28 -9.05
CA LYS A 56 -4.46 -1.10 -9.16
C LYS A 56 -5.14 -0.78 -7.84
N GLU A 57 -5.64 -1.81 -7.16
CA GLU A 57 -6.30 -1.63 -5.87
C GLU A 57 -5.31 -1.19 -4.78
N ALA A 58 -4.13 -1.79 -4.73
CA ALA A 58 -3.06 -1.36 -3.83
C ALA A 58 -2.69 0.11 -4.06
N LEU A 59 -2.51 0.51 -5.32
CA LEU A 59 -2.23 1.91 -5.68
C LEU A 59 -3.34 2.85 -5.21
N ARG A 60 -4.61 2.47 -5.38
CA ARG A 60 -5.77 3.28 -4.93
C ARG A 60 -5.75 3.50 -3.42
N VAL A 61 -5.50 2.44 -2.66
CA VAL A 61 -5.51 2.47 -1.19
C VAL A 61 -4.33 3.25 -0.62
N ILE A 62 -3.14 3.13 -1.23
CA ILE A 62 -1.98 3.92 -0.82
C ILE A 62 -2.18 5.41 -1.13
N LYS A 63 -2.82 5.74 -2.25
CA LYS A 63 -3.19 7.12 -2.58
C LYS A 63 -4.25 7.72 -1.65
N SER A 64 -5.09 6.89 -1.02
CA SER A 64 -6.07 7.35 -0.03
C SER A 64 -5.48 7.50 1.38
N LEU A 65 -4.19 7.21 1.57
CA LEU A 65 -3.56 7.43 2.86
C LEU A 65 -3.60 8.93 3.23
N PRO A 66 -3.99 9.26 4.47
CA PRO A 66 -3.93 10.64 4.93
C PRO A 66 -2.48 11.12 4.99
N LYS A 67 -2.29 12.44 5.11
CA LYS A 67 -0.98 13.04 5.31
C LYS A 67 -0.27 12.35 6.49
N MET A 68 0.89 11.77 6.20
CA MET A 68 1.69 11.03 7.16
C MET A 68 2.72 11.93 7.81
N THR A 69 3.19 11.58 9.00
CA THR A 69 4.34 12.27 9.58
C THR A 69 5.61 11.81 8.85
N PRO A 70 6.39 12.71 8.23
CA PRO A 70 7.65 12.34 7.59
C PRO A 70 8.63 11.79 8.62
N GLY A 71 9.56 10.94 8.17
CA GLY A 71 10.69 10.57 9.01
C GLY A 71 11.54 11.80 9.33
N LYS A 72 12.23 11.76 10.46
CA LYS A 72 13.19 12.79 10.84
C LYS A 72 14.56 12.17 10.99
N ASN A 73 15.56 12.78 10.37
CA ASN A 73 16.95 12.49 10.68
C ASN A 73 17.47 13.66 11.54
N GLY A 74 17.57 13.42 12.84
CA GLY A 74 17.80 14.50 13.81
C GLY A 74 16.61 15.48 13.87
N LYS A 75 16.83 16.73 13.45
CA LYS A 75 15.79 17.79 13.43
C LYS A 75 15.17 18.02 12.06
N GLU A 76 15.71 17.43 11.00
CA GLU A 76 15.27 17.69 9.63
C GLU A 76 14.31 16.59 9.13
N PRO A 77 13.19 16.97 8.50
CA PRO A 77 12.30 16.01 7.86
C PRO A 77 12.96 15.46 6.59
N VAL A 78 13.03 14.15 6.49
CA VAL A 78 13.66 13.43 5.37
C VAL A 78 12.63 12.59 4.63
N ASP A 79 12.92 12.35 3.36
CA ASP A 79 12.14 11.42 2.55
C ASP A 79 12.42 9.98 3.03
N VAL A 80 11.37 9.22 3.29
CA VAL A 80 11.49 7.83 3.76
C VAL A 80 10.87 6.89 2.75
N LEU A 81 11.65 5.91 2.32
CA LEU A 81 11.15 4.80 1.51
C LEU A 81 10.54 3.73 2.41
N PHE A 82 9.27 3.40 2.18
CA PHE A 82 8.57 2.32 2.84
C PHE A 82 8.39 1.15 1.90
N LEU A 83 8.67 -0.05 2.42
CA LEU A 83 8.34 -1.31 1.77
C LEU A 83 7.38 -2.11 2.66
N LEU A 84 6.20 -2.41 2.14
CA LEU A 84 5.17 -3.19 2.82
C LEU A 84 4.85 -4.44 1.99
N PRO A 85 5.47 -5.59 2.30
CA PRO A 85 4.98 -6.87 1.81
C PRO A 85 3.70 -7.21 2.55
N MET A 86 2.61 -7.40 1.80
CA MET A 86 1.31 -7.77 2.32
C MET A 86 0.85 -9.07 1.67
N THR A 87 0.35 -9.99 2.49
CA THR A 87 -0.29 -11.22 2.02
C THR A 87 -1.73 -11.21 2.52
N PHE A 88 -2.68 -11.43 1.63
CA PHE A 88 -4.09 -11.61 1.98
C PHE A 88 -4.59 -12.91 1.38
N LYS A 89 -5.57 -13.48 2.05
CA LYS A 89 -6.22 -14.72 1.63
C LYS A 89 -7.54 -14.36 0.97
N LEU A 90 -7.63 -14.63 -0.33
CA LEU A 90 -8.89 -14.58 -1.06
C LEU A 90 -9.69 -15.85 -0.76
N GLN A 91 -10.87 -15.70 -0.16
CA GLN A 91 -11.80 -16.80 0.11
C GLN A 91 -12.77 -17.03 -1.05
#